data_AF-A0A8T5U3R6-F1
#
_entry.id   AF-A0A8T5U3R6-F1
#
_cell.length_a   1.000
_cell.length_b   1.000
_cell.length_c   1.000
_cell.angle_alpha   90.00
_cell.angle_beta   90.00
_cell.angle_gamma   90.00
#
_symmetry.space_group_name_H-M   'P 1'
#
loop_
_entity.id
_entity.type
_entity.pdbx_description
1 polymer ?
#
loop_
_entity_poly.entity_id
_entity_poly.type
_entity_poly.pdbx_seq_one_letter_code
_entity_poly.pdbx_strand_id
1 'polypeptide(L)' 'MTDIKFVEYKGVQYEVFGDWLSLAGVGVEDLTEVKNLDKLKNLKTLILEYNKITKIAGLEYLKTSDIYSSLFFISYR' A
#
# COMPACT_ATOMS: atom_id res chain seq x y z
N MET A 1 20.05 -2.38 -8.20
CA MET A 1 18.96 -2.80 -7.29
C MET A 1 17.86 -3.36 -8.15
N THR A 2 17.41 -4.58 -7.86
CA THR A 2 16.36 -5.26 -8.64
C THR A 2 15.06 -4.49 -8.47
N ASP A 3 14.47 -4.00 -9.57
CA ASP A 3 13.14 -3.41 -9.53
C ASP A 3 12.17 -4.43 -8.95
N ILE A 4 11.59 -4.11 -7.78
CA ILE A 4 10.55 -4.95 -7.19
C ILE A 4 9.32 -4.82 -8.08
N LYS A 5 8.90 -5.95 -8.64
CA LYS A 5 7.76 -6.04 -9.54
C LYS A 5 6.45 -6.32 -8.83
N PHE A 6 6.49 -6.75 -7.56
CA PHE A 6 5.30 -7.10 -6.80
C PHE A 6 5.49 -6.95 -5.30
N VAL A 7 4.37 -6.76 -4.59
CA VAL A 7 4.26 -6.98 -3.14
C VAL A 7 3.55 -8.29 -2.86
N GLU A 8 3.70 -8.84 -1.66
CA GLU A 8 2.99 -10.06 -1.27
C GLU A 8 2.09 -9.77 -0.07
N TYR A 9 0.82 -10.17 -0.16
CA TYR A 9 -0.13 -10.12 0.95
C TYR A 9 -0.91 -11.44 1.00
N LYS A 10 -0.94 -12.08 2.19
CA LYS A 10 -1.59 -13.40 2.41
C LYS A 10 -1.18 -14.49 1.38
N GLY A 11 0.09 -14.46 0.94
CA GLY A 11 0.64 -15.40 -0.04
C GLY A 11 0.28 -15.11 -1.50
N VAL A 12 -0.46 -14.03 -1.77
CA VAL A 12 -0.80 -13.56 -3.12
C VAL A 12 0.14 -12.42 -3.50
N GLN A 13 0.66 -12.48 -4.73
CA GLN A 13 1.50 -11.43 -5.29
C GLN A 13 0.65 -10.40 -6.03
N TYR A 14 0.91 -9.12 -5.75
CA TYR A 14 0.26 -7.97 -6.40
C TYR A 14 1.30 -7.16 -7.14
N GLU A 15 1.14 -7.06 -8.45
CA GLU A 15 2.09 -6.38 -9.31
C GLU A 15 2.10 -4.86 -9.10
N VAL A 16 3.30 -4.30 -9.19
CA VAL A 16 3.57 -2.86 -9.18
C VAL A 16 3.74 -2.41 -10.62
N PHE A 17 2.95 -1.41 -11.03
CA PHE A 17 2.84 -1.03 -12.44
C PHE A 17 3.56 0.30 -12.72
N GLY A 18 4.87 0.35 -12.53
CA GLY A 18 5.60 1.63 -12.58
C GLY A 18 5.63 2.27 -11.20
N ASP A 19 4.93 3.39 -11.00
CA ASP A 19 4.90 4.11 -9.72
C ASP A 19 3.56 3.98 -8.95
N TRP A 20 2.68 3.08 -9.38
CA TRP A 20 1.41 2.77 -8.71
C TRP A 20 1.25 1.29 -8.37
N LEU A 21 0.55 1.05 -7.26
CA LEU A 21 0.17 -0.27 -6.74
C LEU A 21 -1.28 -0.21 -6.29
N SER A 22 -2.09 -1.19 -6.68
CA SER A 22 -3.45 -1.35 -6.21
C SER A 22 -3.58 -2.58 -5.32
N LEU A 23 -4.07 -2.34 -4.10
CA LEU A 23 -4.52 -3.36 -3.16
C LEU A 23 -6.01 -3.15 -2.85
N ALA A 24 -6.79 -2.59 -3.78
CA ALA A 24 -8.20 -2.31 -3.54
C ALA A 24 -9.02 -3.60 -3.40
N GLY A 25 -9.87 -3.67 -2.38
CA GLY A 25 -10.79 -4.81 -2.17
C GLY A 25 -10.13 -6.15 -1.85
N VAL A 26 -8.82 -6.17 -1.57
CA VAL A 26 -8.08 -7.41 -1.27
C VAL A 26 -8.22 -7.85 0.20
N GLY A 27 -8.86 -7.01 1.02
CA GLY A 27 -9.07 -7.26 2.44
C GLY A 27 -7.83 -6.99 3.27
N VAL A 28 -7.08 -5.93 2.97
CA VAL A 28 -6.00 -5.43 3.84
C VAL A 28 -6.60 -4.90 5.15
N GLU A 29 -6.09 -5.40 6.28
CA GLU A 29 -6.44 -4.91 7.62
C GLU A 29 -5.27 -4.18 8.28
N ASP A 30 -4.05 -4.68 8.10
CA ASP A 30 -2.80 -4.11 8.58
C ASP A 30 -1.76 -4.07 7.45
N LEU A 31 -1.29 -2.86 7.08
CA LEU A 31 -0.30 -2.71 6.02
C LEU A 31 1.07 -3.32 6.35
N THR A 32 1.37 -3.56 7.64
CA THR A 32 2.61 -4.24 8.03
C THR A 32 2.64 -5.71 7.61
N GLU A 33 1.50 -6.29 7.24
CA GLU A 33 1.41 -7.63 6.65
C GLU A 33 1.76 -7.68 5.16
N VAL A 34 1.85 -6.51 4.49
CA VAL A 34 2.19 -6.43 3.06
C VAL A 34 3.71 -6.45 2.91
N LYS A 35 4.24 -7.58 2.48
CA LYS A 35 5.69 -7.78 2.32
C LYS A 35 6.23 -7.00 1.14
N ASN A 36 7.44 -6.48 1.29
CA ASN A 36 8.18 -5.69 0.30
C ASN A 36 7.55 -4.33 -0.03
N LEU A 37 6.48 -3.91 0.65
CA LEU A 37 5.89 -2.59 0.47
C LEU A 37 6.93 -1.50 0.75
N ASP A 38 7.67 -1.63 1.86
CA ASP A 38 8.77 -0.77 2.31
C ASP A 38 9.91 -0.58 1.30
N LYS A 39 10.05 -1.51 0.36
CA LYS A 39 11.09 -1.48 -0.68
C LYS A 39 10.68 -0.68 -1.91
N LEU A 40 9.41 -0.31 -2.04
CA LEU A 40 8.89 0.47 -3.18
C LEU A 40 9.21 1.96 -3.04
N LYS A 41 10.50 2.31 -3.01
CA LYS A 41 10.97 3.70 -2.79
C LYS A 41 10.54 4.72 -3.85
N ASN A 42 10.11 4.25 -5.02
CA ASN A 42 9.65 5.07 -6.14
C ASN A 42 8.12 5.08 -6.30
N LEU A 43 7.38 4.43 -5.39
CA LEU A 43 5.92 4.41 -5.45
C LEU A 43 5.37 5.81 -5.15
N LYS A 44 4.49 6.29 -6.02
CA LYS A 44 3.76 7.57 -5.91
C LYS A 44 2.26 7.40 -5.76
N THR A 45 1.74 6.20 -5.94
CA THR A 45 0.30 5.95 -5.79
C THR A 45 0.07 4.60 -5.16
N LEU A 46 -0.56 4.59 -3.99
CA LEU A 46 -1.02 3.37 -3.33
C LEU A 46 -2.54 3.42 -3.19
N ILE A 47 -3.24 2.52 -3.89
CA ILE A 47 -4.71 2.44 -3.88
C ILE A 47 -5.14 1.39 -2.87
N LEU A 48 -5.91 1.83 -1.87
CA LEU A 48 -6.33 1.00 -0.72
C LEU A 48 -7.85 0.96 -0.53
N GLU A 49 -8.61 1.40 -1.52
CA GLU A 49 -10.07 1.47 -1.47
C GLU A 49 -10.70 0.09 -1.18
N TYR A 50 -11.88 0.10 -0.57
CA TYR A 50 -12.64 -1.13 -0.26
C TYR A 50 -11.92 -2.14 0.66
N ASN A 51 -10.97 -1.68 1.46
CA ASN A 51 -10.33 -2.47 2.52
C ASN A 51 -10.85 -2.10 3.92
N LYS A 52 -10.55 -2.94 4.92
CA LYS A 52 -10.90 -2.72 6.33
C LYS A 52 -9.66 -2.34 7.14
N ILE A 53 -8.93 -1.34 6.66
CA ILE A 53 -7.65 -0.97 7.27
C ILE A 53 -7.88 -0.42 8.66
N THR A 54 -7.29 -1.10 9.64
CA THR A 54 -7.29 -0.69 11.06
C THR A 54 -5.92 -0.21 11.50
N LYS A 55 -4.86 -0.49 10.72
CA LYS A 55 -3.49 -0.08 11.00
C LYS A 55 -2.72 0.29 9.73
N ILE A 56 -2.15 1.50 9.75
CA ILE A 56 -1.26 2.04 8.73
C ILE A 56 0.09 2.29 9.39
N ALA A 57 1.10 1.50 9.03
CA ALA A 57 2.49 1.67 9.46
C ALA A 57 3.42 1.12 8.37
N GLY A 58 4.70 1.49 8.39
CA GLY A 58 5.64 1.04 7.36
C GLY A 58 5.50 1.78 6.03
N LEU A 59 4.94 3.00 6.02
CA LEU A 59 4.80 3.87 4.84
C LEU A 59 5.68 5.14 4.95
N GLU A 60 6.69 5.15 5.81
CA GLU A 60 7.47 6.36 6.14
C GLU A 60 8.27 6.91 4.94
N TYR A 61 8.41 6.11 3.88
CA TYR A 61 9.06 6.47 2.62
C TYR A 61 8.09 7.04 1.57
N LEU A 62 6.77 6.88 1.76
CA LEU A 62 5.74 7.46 0.89
C LEU A 62 5.40 8.85 1.39
N LYS A 63 5.43 9.86 0.51
CA LYS A 63 4.92 11.19 0.85
C LYS A 63 3.41 11.08 1.07
N THR A 64 2.91 11.59 2.17
CA THR A 64 1.50 11.43 2.59
C THR A 64 0.47 11.99 1.59
N SER A 65 0.89 12.83 0.62
CA SER A 65 0.06 13.34 -0.47
C SER A 65 -0.35 12.29 -1.52
N ASP A 66 0.28 11.12 -1.47
CA ASP A 66 0.34 10.16 -2.58
C ASP A 66 -0.47 8.87 -2.29
N ILE A 67 -1.10 8.78 -1.11
CA ILE A 67 -1.84 7.59 -0.66
C ILE A 67 -3.33 7.83 -0.87
N TYR A 68 -3.96 7.22 -1.88
CA TYR A 68 -5.40 7.34 -2.10
C TYR A 68 -6.14 6.16 -1.46
N SER A 69 -6.78 6.41 -0.33
CA SER A 69 -7.66 5.45 0.34
C SER A 69 -9.04 6.06 0.51
N SER A 70 -10.09 5.24 0.38
CA SER A 70 -11.47 5.64 0.70
C SER A 70 -11.64 6.06 2.17
N LEU A 71 -10.62 5.86 3.01
CA LEU A 71 -10.54 6.27 4.41
C LEU A 71 -9.77 7.59 4.64
N PHE A 72 -9.55 8.41 3.60
CA PHE A 72 -8.97 9.77 3.76
C PHE A 72 -9.72 10.68 4.77
N PHE A 73 -10.81 10.21 5.39
CA PHE A 73 -11.58 10.90 6.42
C PHE A 73 -11.40 10.40 7.87
N ILE A 74 -10.71 9.28 8.19
CA ILE A 74 -10.78 8.70 9.56
C ILE A 74 -9.49 8.79 10.40
N SER A 75 -8.49 9.59 10.05
CA SER A 75 -7.31 9.75 10.95
C SER A 75 -6.73 11.16 11.03
N TYR A 76 -7.54 12.19 10.76
CA TYR A 76 -7.29 13.56 11.22
C TYR A 76 -8.25 13.95 12.38
N ARG A 77 -8.39 13.07 13.37
CA ARG A 77 -8.98 13.39 14.68
C ARG A 77 -8.11 12.79 15.78
#